data_AF-A0A327VPR9-F1
#
_entry.id   AF-A0A327VPR9-F1
#
_cell.length_a   1.000
_cell.length_b   1.000
_cell.length_c   1.000
_cell.angle_alpha   90.00
_cell.angle_beta   90.00
_cell.angle_gamma   90.00
#
_symmetry.space_group_name_H-M   'P 1'
#
loop_
_entity.id
_entity.type
_entity.pdbx_description
1 polymer ?
#
loop_
_entity_poly.entity_id
_entity_poly.type
_entity_poly.pdbx_seq_one_letter_code
_entity_poly.pdbx_strand_id
1 'polypeptide(L)'
;MAAQVAPAERGATRIADRVVAKIAAHAAREALDTIPEDGAPPHATVSVHQDTARVRISLELGFPADIGAQCGAVRRQVTERVRTLAGMEVPEVAVLVERLHSADTDRGRIR
;
A
#
# COMPACT_ATOMS: atom_id res chain seq x y z
N MET A 1 -6.04 -16.29 -39.96
CA MET A 1 -7.32 -16.49 -39.25
C MET A 1 -7.13 -16.01 -37.82
N ALA A 2 -7.71 -14.87 -37.44
CA ALA A 2 -7.66 -14.39 -36.06
C ALA A 2 -8.52 -15.32 -35.19
N ALA A 3 -7.95 -15.87 -34.13
CA ALA A 3 -8.68 -16.70 -33.17
C ALA A 3 -9.83 -15.87 -32.56
N GLN A 4 -11.05 -16.40 -32.59
CA GLN A 4 -12.20 -15.76 -31.96
C GLN A 4 -11.98 -15.69 -30.44
N VAL A 5 -11.87 -14.48 -29.91
CA VAL A 5 -11.77 -14.21 -28.46
C VAL A 5 -13.00 -14.79 -27.75
N ALA A 6 -12.80 -15.53 -26.66
CA ALA A 6 -13.91 -16.16 -25.94
C ALA A 6 -14.88 -15.08 -25.41
N PRO A 7 -16.20 -15.33 -25.32
CA PRO A 7 -17.16 -14.34 -24.84
C PRO A 7 -16.78 -13.67 -23.51
N ALA A 8 -16.21 -14.43 -22.56
CA ALA A 8 -15.77 -13.92 -21.27
C ALA A 8 -14.53 -12.99 -21.34
N GLU A 9 -13.77 -13.05 -22.44
CA GLU A 9 -12.57 -12.26 -22.65
C GLU A 9 -12.85 -10.98 -23.46
N ARG A 10 -14.05 -10.85 -24.03
CA ARG A 10 -14.46 -9.63 -24.75
C ARG A 10 -14.86 -8.56 -23.73
N GLY A 11 -14.11 -7.46 -23.70
CA GLY A 11 -14.42 -6.31 -22.83
C GLY A 11 -13.92 -6.43 -21.39
N ALA A 12 -12.98 -7.34 -21.11
CA ALA A 12 -12.38 -7.46 -19.79
C ALA A 12 -11.57 -6.21 -19.40
N THR A 13 -11.75 -5.73 -18.16
CA THR A 13 -10.95 -4.65 -17.60
C THR A 13 -9.60 -5.19 -17.13
N ARG A 14 -8.50 -4.65 -17.66
CA ARG A 14 -7.14 -4.99 -17.21
C ARG A 14 -6.59 -3.87 -16.34
N ILE A 15 -6.37 -4.17 -15.07
CA ILE A 15 -5.77 -3.24 -14.12
C ILE A 15 -4.27 -3.54 -14.07
N ALA A 16 -3.46 -2.56 -14.45
CA ALA A 16 -2.01 -2.68 -14.40
C ALA A 16 -1.48 -2.62 -12.95
N ASP A 17 -0.37 -3.28 -12.67
CA ASP A 17 0.29 -3.32 -11.35
C ASP A 17 0.51 -1.92 -10.77
N ARG A 18 0.89 -0.95 -11.62
CA ARG A 18 1.06 0.45 -11.23
C ARG A 18 -0.20 1.11 -10.67
N VAL A 19 -1.39 0.68 -11.11
CA VAL A 19 -2.67 1.19 -10.61
C VAL A 19 -2.96 0.58 -9.24
N VAL A 20 -2.73 -0.72 -9.08
CA VAL A 20 -2.87 -1.40 -7.79
C VAL A 20 -1.90 -0.82 -6.76
N ALA A 21 -0.66 -0.53 -7.17
CA ALA A 21 0.32 0.16 -6.33
C ALA A 21 -0.17 1.53 -5.86
N LYS A 22 -0.82 2.32 -6.73
CA LYS A 22 -1.42 3.61 -6.33
C LYS A 22 -2.57 3.43 -5.34
N ILE A 23 -3.44 2.45 -5.56
CA ILE A 23 -4.54 2.12 -4.64
C ILE A 23 -3.97 1.73 -3.28
N ALA A 24 -2.97 0.84 -3.24
CA ALA A 24 -2.34 0.39 -2.01
C ALA A 24 -1.63 1.52 -1.25
N ALA A 25 -0.87 2.38 -1.94
CA ALA A 25 -0.21 3.53 -1.32
C ALA A 25 -1.24 4.51 -0.73
N HIS A 26 -2.34 4.76 -1.43
CA HIS A 26 -3.40 5.62 -0.93
C HIS A 26 -4.15 5.01 0.26
N ALA A 27 -4.48 3.72 0.18
CA ALA A 27 -5.10 2.98 1.27
C ALA A 27 -4.21 2.94 2.53
N ALA A 28 -2.89 2.78 2.36
CA ALA A 28 -1.95 2.87 3.46
C ALA A 28 -2.00 4.26 4.11
N ARG A 29 -2.04 5.33 3.31
CA ARG A 29 -2.17 6.70 3.80
C ARG A 29 -3.48 6.94 4.57
N GLU A 30 -4.59 6.37 4.11
CA GLU A 30 -5.88 6.45 4.82
C GLU A 30 -5.85 5.75 6.18
N ALA A 31 -5.04 4.70 6.33
CA ALA A 31 -4.95 3.91 7.57
C ALA A 31 -4.01 4.49 8.62
N LEU A 32 -3.15 5.45 8.25
CA LEU A 32 -2.24 6.10 9.18
C LEU A 32 -2.95 7.26 9.89
N ASP A 33 -2.92 7.26 11.22
CA ASP A 33 -3.53 8.32 12.03
C ASP A 33 -2.84 9.68 11.83
N THR A 34 -1.51 9.65 11.64
CA THR A 34 -0.69 10.85 11.41
C THR A 34 0.54 10.45 10.63
N ILE A 35 0.84 11.20 9.58
CA ILE A 35 2.14 11.13 8.89
C ILE A 35 3.02 12.22 9.52
N PRO A 36 4.26 11.91 9.95
CA PRO A 36 5.19 12.90 10.47
C PRO A 36 5.38 14.07 9.48
N GLU A 37 5.55 15.30 9.97
CA GLU A 37 5.64 16.51 9.12
C GLU A 37 6.80 16.42 8.12
N ASP A 38 7.95 15.91 8.56
CA ASP A 38 9.14 15.64 7.73
C ASP A 38 9.17 14.21 7.16
N GLY A 39 8.08 13.46 7.32
CA GLY A 39 7.97 12.06 6.90
C GLY A 39 7.62 11.91 5.43
N ALA A 40 8.25 10.93 4.78
CA ALA A 40 7.85 10.55 3.42
C ALA A 40 6.46 9.89 3.44
N PRO A 41 5.57 10.20 2.46
CA PRO A 41 4.29 9.51 2.35
C PRO A 41 4.51 8.02 2.06
N PRO A 42 3.56 7.16 2.48
CA PRO A 42 3.68 5.73 2.23
C PRO A 42 3.71 5.45 0.73
N HIS A 43 4.59 4.53 0.34
CA HIS A 43 4.73 4.08 -1.04
C HIS A 43 4.55 2.57 -1.12
N ALA A 44 4.07 2.09 -2.27
CA ALA A 44 3.77 0.69 -2.46
C ALA A 44 4.41 0.14 -3.74
N THR A 45 4.90 -1.09 -3.65
CA THR A 45 5.28 -1.90 -4.80
C THR A 45 4.39 -3.12 -4.86
N VAL A 46 3.94 -3.47 -6.06
CA VAL A 46 2.96 -4.54 -6.27
C VAL A 46 3.42 -5.42 -7.42
N SER A 47 3.23 -6.72 -7.25
CA SER A 47 3.30 -7.70 -8.31
C SER A 47 1.95 -8.39 -8.43
N VAL A 48 1.34 -8.32 -9.62
CA VAL A 48 0.06 -8.98 -9.91
C VAL A 48 0.30 -10.28 -10.66
N HIS A 49 -0.35 -11.34 -10.19
CA HIS A 49 -0.43 -12.61 -10.88
C HIS A 49 -1.90 -12.99 -10.99
N GLN A 50 -2.44 -12.97 -12.21
CA GLN A 50 -3.86 -13.21 -12.50
C GLN A 50 -4.77 -12.24 -11.74
N ASP A 51 -5.51 -12.73 -10.75
CA ASP A 51 -6.46 -12.00 -9.89
C ASP A 51 -5.89 -11.74 -8.49
N THR A 52 -4.62 -12.08 -8.27
CA THR A 52 -3.96 -12.00 -6.96
C THR A 52 -2.87 -10.93 -6.99
N ALA A 53 -2.83 -10.06 -5.98
CA ALA A 53 -1.83 -9.02 -5.82
C ALA A 53 -0.99 -9.25 -4.55
N ARG A 54 0.33 -9.29 -4.68
CA ARG A 54 1.25 -9.23 -3.53
C ARG A 54 1.72 -7.80 -3.35
N VAL A 55 1.57 -7.27 -2.14
CA VAL A 55 1.81 -5.85 -1.86
C VAL A 55 2.95 -5.70 -0.85
N ARG A 56 3.90 -4.83 -1.16
CA ARG A 56 4.86 -4.32 -0.18
C ARG A 56 4.65 -2.83 0.00
N ILE A 57 4.58 -2.41 1.24
CA ILE A 57 4.36 -1.02 1.62
C ILE A 57 5.55 -0.57 2.45
N SER A 58 6.15 0.54 2.05
CA SER A 58 7.16 1.24 2.82
C SER A 58 6.57 2.53 3.37
N LEU A 59 6.78 2.77 4.65
CA LEU A 59 6.23 3.93 5.34
C LEU A 59 7.15 4.40 6.47
N GLU A 60 6.95 5.65 6.88
CA GLU A 60 7.61 6.25 8.04
C GLU A 60 6.54 6.58 9.10
N LEU A 61 6.86 6.35 10.38
CA LEU A 61 5.92 6.55 11.50
C LEU A 61 6.48 7.55 12.51
N GLY A 62 5.58 8.19 13.25
CA GLY A 62 5.96 8.97 14.44
C GLY A 62 6.37 8.06 15.60
N PHE A 63 7.16 8.59 16.53
CA PHE A 63 7.53 7.95 17.78
C PHE A 63 7.30 8.90 18.97
N PRO A 64 6.66 8.45 20.06
CA PRO A 64 6.18 7.07 20.30
C PRO A 64 4.89 6.74 19.54
N ALA A 65 4.76 5.48 19.08
CA ALA A 65 3.55 4.94 18.46
C ALA A 65 3.47 3.40 18.65
N ASP A 66 2.25 2.85 18.61
CA ASP A 66 2.04 1.40 18.55
C ASP A 66 2.24 0.91 17.10
N ILE A 67 3.49 0.56 16.78
CA ILE A 67 3.90 0.10 15.45
C ILE A 67 3.09 -1.13 15.02
N GLY A 68 2.80 -2.05 15.94
CA GLY A 68 2.06 -3.28 15.64
C GLY A 68 0.62 -2.99 15.26
N ALA A 69 -0.06 -2.15 16.04
CA ALA A 69 -1.43 -1.73 15.76
C ALA A 69 -1.52 -0.95 14.44
N GLN A 70 -0.62 0.01 14.20
CA GLN A 70 -0.61 0.80 12.97
C GLN A 70 -0.31 -0.05 11.73
N CYS A 71 0.71 -0.92 11.78
CA CYS A 71 0.99 -1.84 10.68
C CYS A 71 -0.19 -2.80 10.43
N GLY A 72 -0.85 -3.28 11.50
CA GLY A 72 -2.06 -4.10 11.40
C GLY A 72 -3.22 -3.37 10.73
N ALA A 73 -3.43 -2.10 11.07
CA ALA A 73 -4.43 -1.24 10.44
C ALA A 73 -4.14 -1.03 8.95
N VAL A 74 -2.89 -0.72 8.59
CA VAL A 74 -2.45 -0.57 7.19
C VAL A 74 -2.69 -1.85 6.40
N ARG A 75 -2.31 -3.02 6.93
CA ARG A 75 -2.54 -4.31 6.26
C ARG A 75 -4.03 -4.53 5.96
N ARG A 76 -4.89 -4.32 6.95
CA ARG A 76 -6.34 -4.49 6.80
C ARG A 76 -6.91 -3.54 5.74
N GLN A 77 -6.60 -2.23 5.85
CA GLN A 77 -7.12 -1.22 4.93
C GLN A 77 -6.70 -1.48 3.49
N VAL A 78 -5.44 -1.86 3.27
CA VAL A 78 -4.93 -2.13 1.92
C VAL A 78 -5.60 -3.34 1.30
N THR A 79 -5.72 -4.44 2.04
CA THR A 79 -6.43 -5.64 1.56
C THR A 79 -7.87 -5.29 1.19
N GLU A 80 -8.57 -4.53 2.05
CA GLU A 80 -9.96 -4.12 1.80
C GLU A 80 -10.08 -3.21 0.57
N ARG A 81 -9.22 -2.20 0.44
CA ARG A 81 -9.30 -1.22 -0.64
C ARG A 81 -8.93 -1.82 -1.99
N VAL A 82 -7.90 -2.66 -2.05
CA VAL A 82 -7.49 -3.35 -3.28
C VAL A 82 -8.58 -4.32 -3.72
N ARG A 83 -9.16 -5.09 -2.80
CA ARG A 83 -10.28 -5.97 -3.12
C ARG A 83 -11.48 -5.20 -3.65
N THR A 84 -11.84 -4.11 -2.99
CA THR A 84 -13.03 -3.30 -3.33
C THR A 84 -12.86 -2.58 -4.68
N LEU A 85 -11.68 -2.00 -4.94
CA LEU A 85 -11.49 -1.12 -6.10
C LEU A 85 -10.87 -1.83 -7.30
N ALA A 86 -10.09 -2.89 -7.10
CA ALA A 86 -9.43 -3.62 -8.17
C ALA A 86 -9.97 -5.05 -8.36
N GLY A 87 -10.83 -5.54 -7.47
CA GLY A 87 -11.36 -6.90 -7.54
C GLY A 87 -10.28 -7.98 -7.39
N MET A 88 -9.17 -7.66 -6.73
CA MET A 88 -8.03 -8.56 -6.56
C MET A 88 -7.92 -9.07 -5.13
N GLU A 89 -7.57 -10.34 -4.97
CA GLU A 89 -7.25 -10.93 -3.67
C GLU A 89 -5.82 -10.56 -3.25
N VAL A 90 -5.64 -10.23 -1.97
CA VAL A 90 -4.34 -9.80 -1.41
C VAL A 90 -3.91 -10.75 -0.30
N PRO A 91 -3.25 -11.88 -0.64
CA PRO A 91 -2.86 -12.89 0.33
C PRO A 91 -1.73 -12.42 1.25
N GLU A 92 -0.94 -11.43 0.83
CA GLU A 92 0.21 -10.93 1.56
C GLU A 92 0.36 -9.42 1.43
N VAL A 93 0.49 -8.75 2.58
CA VAL A 93 0.88 -7.34 2.69
C VAL A 93 2.08 -7.24 3.62
N ALA A 94 3.26 -7.08 3.04
CA ALA A 94 4.48 -6.79 3.79
C ALA A 94 4.55 -5.28 4.07
N VAL A 95 4.78 -4.91 5.33
CA VAL A 95 4.92 -3.52 5.76
C VAL A 95 6.34 -3.32 6.27
N LEU A 96 7.06 -2.39 5.64
CA LEU A 96 8.39 -1.96 6.02
C LEU A 96 8.29 -0.57 6.65
N VAL A 97 8.75 -0.45 7.89
CA VAL A 97 8.90 0.85 8.55
C VAL A 97 10.32 1.32 8.32
N GLU A 98 10.51 2.30 7.45
CA GLU A 98 11.83 2.78 7.03
C GLU A 98 12.44 3.74 8.03
N ARG A 99 11.60 4.53 8.72
CA ARG A 99 12.03 5.52 9.71
C ARG A 99 10.99 5.71 10.80
N LEU A 100 11.49 5.96 12.01
CA LEU A 100 10.70 6.41 13.15
C LEU A 100 11.11 7.84 13.50
N HIS A 101 10.13 8.75 13.50
CA HIS A 101 10.31 10.18 13.72
C HIS A 101 9.92 10.54 15.15
N SER A 102 10.91 10.82 16.00
CA SER A 102 10.67 11.33 17.35
C SER A 102 10.75 12.84 17.39
N ALA A 103 9.85 13.47 18.14
CA ALA A 103 9.86 14.92 18.39
C ALA A 103 11.21 15.43 18.97
N ASP A 104 11.97 14.57 19.66
CA ASP A 104 13.29 14.91 20.21
C ASP A 104 14.42 14.81 19.17
N THR A 105 14.27 14.01 18.12
CA THR A 105 15.29 13.86 17.07
C THR A 105 15.30 15.07 16.12
N ASP A 106 14.18 15.79 16.02
CA ASP A 106 14.02 16.94 15.13
C ASP A 106 14.62 18.24 15.70
N ARG A 107 14.75 18.34 17.04
CA ARG A 107 15.41 19.46 17.73
C ARG A 107 16.94 19.44 17.68
N GLY A 108 17.54 18.34 17.20
CA GLY A 108 18.96 18.04 17.38
C GLY A 108 19.90 18.37 16.20
N ARG A 109 19.47 19.14 15.18
CA ARG A 109 20.41 19.62 14.15
C ARG A 109 21.23 20.80 14.69
N ILE A 110 22.25 20.49 15.48
CA ILE A 110 23.27 21.44 15.91
C ILE A 110 24.11 21.80 14.66
N ARG A 111 24.02 23.04 14.21
CA ARG A 111 24.88 23.63 13.18
C ARG A 111 26.18 24.13 13.80
#